data_AF-A0AA41WUY4-F1
#
_entry.id   AF-A0AA41WUY4-F1
#
_cell.length_a   1.000
_cell.length_b   1.000
_cell.length_c   1.000
_cell.angle_alpha   90.00
_cell.angle_beta   90.00
_cell.angle_gamma   90.00
#
_symmetry.space_group_name_H-M   'P 1'
#
loop_
_entity.id
_entity.type
_entity.pdbx_description
1 polymer ?
#
loop_
_entity_poly.entity_id
_entity_poly.type
_entity_poly.pdbx_seq_one_letter_code
_entity_poly.pdbx_strand_id
1 'polypeptide(L)'
;MPNRAALSIIEPSSTVALRRRAEAITWVRLQIARYGLTYADLAAAGVFPSRQRKQLTVRYRSADGQTWDGEGEMPDWLQRAVNAGQSAEHFRVDS
;
A
#
# COMPACT_ATOMS: atom_id res chain seq x y z
N MET A 1 -0.44 52.96 1.26
CA MET A 1 0.28 51.67 1.26
C MET A 1 -0.58 50.60 0.60
N PRO A 2 -0.14 49.94 -0.47
CA PRO A 2 -0.65 48.61 -0.82
C PRO A 2 0.34 47.54 -0.37
N ASN A 3 -0.15 46.62 0.44
CA ASN A 3 0.56 45.46 0.95
C ASN A 3 0.87 44.52 -0.21
N ARG A 4 2.16 44.33 -0.53
CA ARG A 4 2.62 43.45 -1.61
C ARG A 4 2.50 42.01 -1.12
N ALA A 5 1.39 41.36 -1.47
CA ALA A 5 1.14 39.96 -1.20
C ALA A 5 2.41 39.14 -1.45
N ALA A 6 2.82 38.39 -0.42
CA ALA A 6 3.96 37.50 -0.44
C ALA A 6 3.84 36.54 -1.63
N LEU A 7 4.73 36.71 -2.61
CA LEU A 7 5.07 35.68 -3.58
C LEU A 7 5.72 34.52 -2.80
N SER A 8 4.91 33.57 -2.35
CA SER A 8 5.37 32.28 -1.84
C SER A 8 5.96 31.44 -2.97
N ILE A 9 7.13 31.86 -3.46
CA ILE A 9 7.99 31.07 -4.36
C ILE A 9 8.83 30.18 -3.44
N ILE A 10 8.22 29.11 -2.95
CA ILE A 10 8.95 28.01 -2.32
C ILE A 10 8.38 26.73 -2.92
N GLU A 11 9.02 26.23 -3.97
CA GLU A 11 9.11 24.78 -4.24
C GLU A 11 10.33 24.43 -5.17
N PRO A 12 11.57 24.87 -4.86
CA PRO A 12 12.77 24.36 -5.55
C PRO A 12 13.08 22.89 -5.17
N SER A 13 12.57 22.39 -4.04
CA SER A 13 12.92 21.08 -3.48
C SER A 13 12.40 19.92 -4.34
N SER A 14 11.15 19.98 -4.78
CA SER A 14 10.50 18.92 -5.55
C SER A 14 11.16 18.70 -6.93
N THR A 15 11.61 19.77 -7.60
CA THR A 15 12.28 19.65 -8.91
C THR A 15 13.69 19.06 -8.82
N VAL A 16 14.44 19.41 -7.76
CA VAL A 16 15.76 18.82 -7.49
C VAL A 16 15.61 17.33 -7.13
N ALA A 17 14.61 16.97 -6.33
CA ALA A 17 14.33 15.57 -5.99
C ALA A 17 13.99 14.73 -7.24
N LEU A 18 13.16 15.27 -8.15
CA LEU A 18 12.82 14.61 -9.41
C LEU A 18 14.03 14.42 -10.32
N ARG A 19 14.91 15.43 -10.43
CA ARG A 19 16.16 15.35 -11.21
C ARG A 19 17.09 14.26 -10.68
N ARG A 20 17.36 14.26 -9.37
CA ARG A 20 18.18 13.23 -8.72
C ARG A 20 17.62 11.83 -8.94
N ARG A 21 16.30 11.68 -8.88
CA ARG A 21 15.64 10.41 -9.15
C ARG A 21 15.81 9.98 -10.62
N ALA A 22 15.71 10.90 -11.58
CA ALA A 22 15.92 10.59 -12.99
C ALA A 22 17.37 10.18 -13.29
N GLU A 23 18.34 10.85 -12.66
CA GLU A 23 19.76 10.49 -12.72
C GLU A 23 20.01 9.08 -12.15
N ALA A 24 19.43 8.78 -10.99
CA ALA A 24 19.52 7.45 -10.39
C ALA A 24 18.93 6.36 -11.29
N ILE A 25 17.75 6.60 -11.90
CA ILE A 25 17.14 5.66 -12.84
C ILE A 25 18.05 5.42 -14.05
N THR A 26 18.66 6.47 -14.58
CA THR A 26 19.57 6.39 -15.72
C THR A 26 20.81 5.57 -15.35
N TRP A 27 21.40 5.82 -14.18
CA TRP A 27 22.53 5.06 -13.67
C TRP A 27 22.19 3.57 -13.50
N VAL A 28 21.04 3.24 -12.89
CA VAL A 28 20.59 1.84 -12.73
C VAL A 28 20.42 1.17 -14.09
N ARG A 29 19.80 1.83 -15.07
CA ARG A 29 19.63 1.30 -16.44
C ARG A 29 20.97 0.98 -17.10
N LEU A 30 21.96 1.85 -16.94
CA LEU A 30 23.32 1.61 -17.45
C LEU A 30 23.99 0.41 -16.78
N GLN A 31 23.82 0.23 -15.46
CA GLN A 31 24.39 -0.93 -14.76
C GLN A 31 23.71 -2.24 -15.19
N ILE A 32 22.38 -2.23 -15.33
CA ILE A 32 21.62 -3.37 -15.84
C ILE A 32 22.15 -3.78 -17.22
N ALA A 33 22.30 -2.83 -18.14
CA ALA A 33 22.82 -3.09 -19.48
C ALA A 33 24.29 -3.56 -19.47
N ARG A 34 25.14 -2.93 -18.64
CA ARG A 34 26.58 -3.24 -18.55
C ARG A 34 26.84 -4.68 -18.12
N TYR A 35 26.08 -5.19 -17.16
CA TYR A 35 26.28 -6.52 -16.59
C TYR A 35 25.27 -7.56 -17.10
N GLY A 36 24.38 -7.18 -18.03
CA GLY A 36 23.35 -8.08 -18.54
C GLY A 36 22.38 -8.54 -17.45
N LEU A 37 22.12 -7.71 -16.43
CA LEU A 37 21.24 -8.08 -15.33
C LEU A 37 19.81 -8.24 -15.83
N THR A 38 19.17 -9.33 -15.42
CA THR A 38 17.75 -9.55 -15.66
C THR A 38 16.95 -9.27 -14.39
N TYR A 39 15.63 -9.19 -14.54
CA TYR A 39 14.74 -9.14 -13.38
C TYR A 39 14.93 -10.34 -12.46
N ALA A 40 15.17 -11.53 -13.01
CA ALA A 40 15.37 -12.75 -12.24
C ALA A 40 16.62 -12.67 -11.36
N ASP A 41 17.72 -12.10 -11.86
CA ASP A 41 18.96 -11.94 -11.08
C ASP A 41 18.75 -10.97 -9.91
N LEU A 42 18.06 -9.85 -10.16
CA LEU A 42 17.74 -8.86 -9.12
C LEU A 42 16.77 -9.42 -8.07
N ALA A 43 15.82 -10.26 -8.49
CA ALA A 43 14.88 -10.93 -7.60
C ALA A 43 15.58 -12.01 -6.76
N ALA A 44 16.45 -12.83 -7.36
CA ALA A 44 17.24 -13.84 -6.67
C ALA A 44 18.21 -13.22 -5.67
N ALA A 45 18.77 -12.05 -5.98
CA ALA A 45 19.61 -11.27 -5.08
C ALA A 45 18.83 -10.53 -3.96
N GLY A 46 17.48 -10.61 -3.95
CA GLY A 46 16.66 -9.99 -2.91
C GLY A 46 16.67 -8.46 -2.92
N VAL A 47 16.96 -7.84 -4.07
CA VAL A 47 17.04 -6.36 -4.22
C VAL A 47 15.69 -5.69 -3.98
N PHE A 48 14.60 -6.41 -4.25
CA PHE A 48 13.25 -5.91 -4.03
C PHE A 48 12.78 -6.25 -2.62
N PRO A 49 12.15 -5.29 -1.90
CA PRO A 49 11.52 -5.60 -0.64
C PRO A 49 10.49 -6.70 -0.88
N SER A 50 10.50 -7.74 -0.03
CA SER A 50 9.42 -8.71 -0.03
C SER A 50 8.12 -7.92 0.14
N ARG A 51 7.21 -8.03 -0.83
CA ARG A 51 5.85 -7.53 -0.64
C ARG A 51 5.25 -8.41 0.44
N GLN A 52 5.43 -8.03 1.71
CA GLN A 52 4.64 -8.59 2.78
C GLN A 52 3.21 -8.35 2.34
N ARG A 53 2.53 -9.43 1.95
CA ARG A 53 1.08 -9.41 1.85
C ARG A 53 0.68 -8.99 3.25
N LYS A 54 0.25 -7.74 3.42
CA LYS A 54 -0.42 -7.31 4.63
C LYS A 54 -1.56 -8.29 4.76
N GLN A 55 -1.39 -9.30 5.61
CA GLN A 55 -2.47 -10.19 5.95
C GLN A 55 -3.46 -9.25 6.59
N LEU A 56 -4.47 -8.85 5.80
CA LEU A 56 -5.65 -8.22 6.37
C LEU A 56 -6.13 -9.29 7.33
N THR A 57 -5.99 -9.02 8.63
CA THR A 57 -6.45 -9.90 9.70
C THR A 57 -7.94 -10.05 9.48
N VAL A 58 -8.34 -11.06 8.70
CA VAL A 58 -9.74 -11.41 8.55
C VAL A 58 -10.15 -11.89 9.93
N ARG A 59 -10.93 -11.09 10.64
CA ARG A 59 -11.42 -11.43 11.97
C ARG A 59 -12.75 -12.16 11.89
N TYR A 60 -13.56 -11.85 10.88
CA TYR A 60 -14.89 -12.43 10.70
C TYR A 60 -15.08 -12.90 9.25
N ARG A 61 -15.77 -14.03 9.06
CA ARG A 61 -16.08 -14.62 7.76
C ARG A 61 -17.51 -15.16 7.73
N SER A 62 -18.25 -14.83 6.67
CA SER A 62 -19.56 -15.40 6.36
C SER A 62 -19.46 -16.73 5.62
N ALA A 63 -20.52 -17.54 5.67
CA ALA A 63 -20.68 -18.76 4.87
C ALA A 63 -20.58 -18.49 3.36
N ASP A 64 -21.02 -17.30 2.90
CA ASP A 64 -20.94 -16.87 1.51
C ASP A 64 -19.52 -16.44 1.07
N GLY A 65 -18.53 -16.56 1.97
CA GLY A 65 -17.13 -16.21 1.70
C GLY A 65 -16.79 -14.73 1.89
N GLN A 66 -17.73 -13.90 2.34
CA GLN A 66 -17.47 -12.50 2.70
C GLN A 66 -16.61 -12.44 3.96
N THR A 67 -15.67 -11.49 4.03
CA THR A 67 -14.72 -11.34 5.14
C THR A 67 -14.70 -9.92 5.66
N TRP A 68 -14.57 -9.75 6.96
CA TRP A 68 -14.40 -8.45 7.60
C TRP A 68 -13.25 -8.50 8.61
N ASP A 69 -12.42 -7.48 8.60
CA ASP A 69 -11.25 -7.35 9.48
C ASP A 69 -11.57 -6.76 10.86
N GLY A 70 -12.84 -6.41 11.09
CA GLY A 70 -13.30 -5.80 12.34
C GLY A 70 -13.00 -4.30 12.43
N GLU A 71 -12.49 -3.69 11.36
CA GLU A 71 -12.23 -2.26 11.27
C GLU A 71 -13.28 -1.58 10.37
N GLY A 72 -13.72 -0.39 10.78
CA GLY A 72 -14.71 0.39 10.02
C GLY A 72 -16.17 -0.03 10.24
N GLU A 73 -17.02 0.30 9.27
CA GLU A 73 -18.47 0.02 9.34
C GLU A 73 -18.74 -1.48 9.23
N MET A 74 -19.62 -1.98 10.10
CA MET A 74 -20.01 -3.39 10.10
C MET A 74 -20.78 -3.71 8.81
N PRO A 75 -20.37 -4.71 8.02
CA PRO A 75 -21.01 -5.01 6.75
C PRO A 75 -22.43 -5.56 6.93
N ASP A 76 -23.28 -5.33 5.92
CA ASP A 76 -24.69 -5.71 5.93
C ASP A 76 -24.95 -7.17 6.33
N TRP A 77 -24.10 -8.10 5.90
CA TRP A 77 -24.26 -9.52 6.20
C TRP A 77 -24.09 -9.81 7.70
N LEU A 78 -23.14 -9.13 8.36
CA LEU A 78 -22.90 -9.30 9.79
C LEU A 78 -23.98 -8.58 10.60
N GLN A 79 -24.39 -7.38 10.17
CA GLN A 79 -25.49 -6.65 10.78
C GLN A 79 -26.81 -7.42 10.71
N ARG A 80 -27.13 -8.04 9.57
CA ARG A 80 -28.33 -8.89 9.43
C ARG A 80 -28.28 -10.10 10.34
N ALA A 81 -27.13 -10.76 10.46
CA ALA A 81 -26.97 -11.91 11.34
C ALA A 81 -27.15 -11.53 12.82
N VAL A 82 -26.55 -10.41 13.24
CA VAL A 82 -26.72 -9.87 14.60
C VAL A 82 -28.16 -9.48 14.88
N ASN A 83 -28.82 -8.80 13.94
CA ASN A 83 -30.24 -8.44 14.05
C ASN A 83 -31.17 -9.68 14.08
N ALA A 84 -30.74 -10.80 13.48
CA ALA A 84 -31.44 -12.07 13.56
C ALA A 84 -31.19 -12.84 14.88
N GLY A 85 -30.40 -12.27 15.81
CA GLY A 85 -30.08 -12.87 17.11
C GLY A 85 -28.81 -13.72 17.12
N GLN A 86 -28.06 -13.79 16.02
CA GLN A 86 -26.80 -14.52 15.96
C GLN A 86 -25.64 -13.67 16.52
N SER A 87 -24.80 -14.24 17.37
CA SER A 87 -23.61 -13.54 17.87
C SER A 87 -22.58 -13.34 16.75
N ALA A 88 -21.96 -12.15 16.71
CA ALA A 88 -20.90 -11.84 15.74
C ALA A 88 -19.69 -12.79 15.89
N GLU A 89 -19.44 -13.27 17.11
CA GLU A 89 -18.44 -14.27 17.46
C GLU A 89 -18.61 -15.58 16.69
N HIS A 90 -19.83 -15.94 16.28
CA HIS A 90 -20.07 -17.13 15.47
C HIS A 90 -19.40 -17.05 14.10
N PHE A 91 -19.20 -15.83 13.59
CA PHE A 91 -18.51 -15.57 12.33
C PHE A 91 -17.02 -15.33 12.53
N ARG A 92 -16.53 -15.29 13.77
CA ARG A 92 -15.13 -15.02 14.05
C ARG A 92 -14.29 -16.19 13.58
N VAL A 93 -13.28 -15.90 12.77
CA VAL A 93 -12.28 -16.90 12.38
C VAL A 93 -11.11 -16.79 13.35
N ASP A 94 -10.74 -17.93 13.93
CA ASP A 94 -9.47 -18.05 14.66
C ASP A 94 -8.35 -17.94 13.60
N SER A 95 -7.50 -16.94 13.75
CA SER A 95 -6.39 -16.65 12.84
C SER A 95 -5.11 -17.30 13.32
#